data_AF-A0A1J1HXY4-F1
#
_entry.id   AF-A0A1J1HXY4-F1
#
_cell.length_a   1.000
_cell.length_b   1.000
_cell.length_c   1.000
_cell.angle_alpha   90.00
_cell.angle_beta   90.00
_cell.angle_gamma   90.00
#
_symmetry.space_group_name_H-M   'P 1'
#
loop_
_entity.id
_entity.type
_entity.pdbx_description
1 polymer ?
#
loop_
_entity_poly.entity_id
_entity_poly.type
_entity_poly.pdbx_seq_one_letter_code
_entity_poly.pdbx_strand_id
1 'polypeptide(L)'
;MKISQRFHQFECQVIEINEHDDNSIFEMTHRVVQEALGIFSNIEKFQKFIEQNSQLKTIFEMSLTNIDDKKKEKNLLIATNALQRNKIPAEMKSLMDQHVELMRSITKNVKHREFLDEFMRKEMEIVITNTFGLTSPNGNEFGAGIFPLSSFFNHSCSPNVMRITVENKLVFIVSRPIEENEQLFVCYRNDFMETSTESRKAELRTKYNFDCVCEACIENFPLLIDIKSTSLNKISPEKTSTQQFTEQIAKAEFKTNCEFINKNSKNFPNYEVCNLIKRNQSLLEYLANISSSFSW
;
A
#
# COMPACT_ATOMS: atom_id res chain seq x y z
N MET A 1 -2.80 15.17 17.52
CA MET A 1 -3.64 15.14 16.30
C MET A 1 -4.27 16.51 16.06
N LYS A 2 -4.20 17.10 14.86
CA LYS A 2 -5.09 18.24 14.54
C LYS A 2 -6.50 17.66 14.39
N ILE A 3 -7.39 17.97 15.34
CA ILE A 3 -8.80 17.57 15.30
C ILE A 3 -9.41 18.03 13.97
N SER A 4 -10.01 17.12 13.22
CA SER A 4 -10.65 17.47 11.97
C SER A 4 -12.00 18.13 12.27
N GLN A 5 -12.18 19.38 11.81
CA GLN A 5 -13.47 20.08 11.96
C GLN A 5 -14.62 19.33 11.28
N ARG A 6 -14.33 18.47 10.30
CA ARG A 6 -15.32 17.75 9.48
C ARG A 6 -16.08 16.67 10.26
N PHE A 7 -15.43 16.00 11.21
CA PHE A 7 -16.02 14.87 11.94
C PHE A 7 -15.77 14.92 13.45
N HIS A 8 -15.33 16.06 13.98
CA HIS A 8 -15.17 16.29 15.42
C HIS A 8 -16.39 15.85 16.27
N GLN A 9 -17.62 16.02 15.75
CA GLN A 9 -18.85 15.58 16.43
C GLN A 9 -18.89 14.07 16.72
N PHE A 10 -18.16 13.27 15.94
CA PHE A 10 -17.99 11.83 16.11
C PHE A 10 -16.66 11.50 16.77
N GLU A 11 -15.60 12.26 16.44
CA GLU A 11 -14.22 12.06 16.94
C GLU A 11 -14.11 12.28 18.45
N CYS A 12 -14.80 13.29 19.00
CA CYS A 12 -14.73 13.65 20.43
C CYS A 12 -15.13 12.50 21.36
N GLN A 13 -16.00 11.60 20.89
CA GLN A 13 -16.48 10.45 21.68
C GLN A 13 -15.53 9.25 21.66
N VAL A 14 -14.52 9.27 20.79
CA VAL A 14 -13.60 8.13 20.56
C VAL A 14 -12.10 8.53 20.59
N ILE A 15 -11.80 9.81 20.79
CA ILE A 15 -10.44 10.39 20.74
C ILE A 15 -9.50 9.79 21.81
N GLU A 16 -10.02 9.52 23.02
CA GLU A 16 -9.21 8.99 24.14
C GLU A 16 -8.67 7.57 23.85
N ILE A 17 -9.15 6.90 22.80
CA ILE A 17 -8.86 5.49 22.51
C ILE A 17 -7.79 5.35 21.41
N ASN A 18 -7.71 6.30 20.48
CA ASN A 18 -6.63 6.34 19.49
C ASN A 18 -5.27 6.76 20.11
N GLU A 19 -5.25 7.33 21.33
CA GLU A 19 -4.01 7.73 22.01
C GLU A 19 -3.32 6.55 22.74
N HIS A 20 -3.95 5.37 22.80
CA HIS A 20 -3.46 4.21 23.56
C HIS A 20 -3.40 2.89 22.78
N ASP A 21 -3.79 2.89 21.50
CA ASP A 21 -3.69 1.72 20.62
C ASP A 21 -2.60 1.94 19.57
N ASP A 22 -1.46 1.26 19.71
CA ASP A 22 -0.36 1.29 18.74
C ASP A 22 -0.70 0.55 17.43
N ASN A 23 -1.93 0.01 17.31
CA ASN A 23 -2.34 -0.76 16.16
C ASN A 23 -3.02 0.10 15.09
N SER A 24 -2.23 0.44 14.06
CA SER A 24 -2.65 1.27 12.93
C SER A 24 -3.91 0.78 12.20
N ILE A 25 -4.26 -0.51 12.28
CA ILE A 25 -5.46 -1.08 11.65
C ILE A 25 -6.74 -0.48 12.24
N PHE A 26 -6.83 -0.38 13.56
CA PHE A 26 -8.03 0.10 14.23
C PHE A 26 -8.20 1.59 14.04
N GLU A 27 -7.11 2.36 14.17
CA GLU A 27 -7.11 3.79 13.91
C GLU A 27 -7.58 4.08 12.47
N MET A 28 -7.04 3.36 11.49
CA MET A 28 -7.46 3.50 10.09
C MET A 28 -8.93 3.14 9.89
N THR A 29 -9.40 2.04 10.49
CA THR A 29 -10.81 1.63 10.42
C THR A 29 -11.72 2.73 10.98
N HIS A 30 -11.39 3.26 12.16
CA HIS A 30 -12.13 4.36 12.78
C HIS A 30 -12.17 5.58 11.86
N ARG A 31 -11.02 5.96 11.27
CA ARG A 31 -10.94 7.06 10.31
C ARG A 31 -11.84 6.83 9.10
N VAL A 32 -11.88 5.63 8.53
CA VAL A 32 -12.79 5.32 7.40
C VAL A 32 -14.26 5.50 7.79
N VAL A 33 -14.67 5.00 8.95
CA VAL A 33 -16.05 5.17 9.44
C VAL A 33 -16.37 6.66 9.67
N GLN A 34 -15.46 7.41 10.28
CA GLN A 34 -15.63 8.84 10.54
C GLN A 34 -15.70 9.66 9.25
N GLU A 35 -14.86 9.36 8.25
CA GLU A 35 -14.92 9.99 6.93
C GLU A 35 -16.25 9.68 6.24
N ALA A 36 -16.71 8.43 6.27
CA ALA A 36 -18.02 8.05 5.75
C ALA A 36 -19.15 8.83 6.45
N LEU A 37 -19.15 8.88 7.78
CA LEU A 37 -20.10 9.69 8.54
C LEU A 37 -20.02 11.18 8.18
N GLY A 38 -18.82 11.71 7.94
CA GLY A 38 -18.60 13.08 7.47
C GLY A 38 -19.20 13.35 6.08
N ILE A 39 -19.08 12.41 5.14
CA ILE A 39 -19.64 12.51 3.77
C ILE A 39 -21.17 12.66 3.79
N PHE A 40 -21.86 11.94 4.68
CA PHE A 40 -23.33 11.92 4.72
C PHE A 40 -23.94 12.80 5.81
N SER A 41 -23.16 13.11 6.86
CA SER A 41 -23.57 13.81 8.09
C SER A 41 -24.77 13.20 8.82
N ASN A 42 -25.21 12.01 8.42
CA ASN A 42 -26.41 11.33 8.90
C ASN A 42 -26.29 9.82 8.60
N ILE A 43 -26.46 9.00 9.64
CA ILE A 43 -26.27 7.54 9.55
C ILE A 43 -27.29 6.88 8.64
N GLU A 44 -28.56 7.34 8.64
CA GLU A 44 -29.60 6.78 7.78
C GLU A 44 -29.28 6.99 6.28
N LYS A 45 -28.77 8.18 5.92
CA LYS A 45 -28.31 8.47 4.55
C LYS A 45 -27.10 7.62 4.16
N PHE A 46 -26.17 7.44 5.10
CA PHE A 46 -24.99 6.59 4.89
C PHE A 46 -25.39 5.13 4.67
N GLN A 47 -26.23 4.57 5.55
CA GLN A 47 -26.76 3.22 5.44
C GLN A 47 -27.48 3.00 4.10
N LYS A 48 -28.44 3.87 3.75
CA LYS A 48 -29.16 3.79 2.47
C LYS A 48 -28.21 3.83 1.27
N PHE A 49 -27.15 4.65 1.34
CA PHE A 49 -26.17 4.74 0.26
C PHE A 49 -25.38 3.43 0.08
N ILE A 50 -24.93 2.79 1.17
CA ILE A 50 -24.24 1.50 1.10
C ILE A 50 -25.17 0.40 0.60
N GLU A 51 -26.41 0.32 1.10
CA GLU A 51 -27.39 -0.68 0.67
C GLU A 51 -27.72 -0.58 -0.83
N GLN A 52 -27.90 0.65 -1.33
CA GLN A 52 -28.17 0.93 -2.75
C GLN A 52 -26.98 0.65 -3.66
N ASN A 53 -25.76 0.61 -3.12
CA ASN A 53 -24.52 0.34 -3.85
C ASN A 53 -23.86 -0.96 -3.36
N SER A 54 -24.68 -1.92 -2.93
CA SER A 54 -24.23 -3.24 -2.47
C SER A 54 -23.60 -4.09 -3.57
N GLN A 55 -23.88 -3.78 -4.84
CA GLN A 55 -23.14 -4.35 -5.97
C GLN A 55 -21.71 -3.84 -5.94
N LEU A 56 -20.76 -4.77 -5.95
CA LEU A 56 -19.33 -4.47 -5.97
C LEU A 56 -18.98 -3.72 -7.26
N LYS A 57 -18.72 -2.42 -7.13
CA LYS A 57 -18.14 -1.60 -8.18
C LYS A 57 -16.71 -1.30 -7.81
N THR A 58 -15.80 -1.68 -8.69
CA THR A 58 -14.38 -1.40 -8.52
C THR A 58 -14.05 0.02 -8.97
N ILE A 59 -12.85 0.47 -8.63
CA ILE A 59 -12.35 1.78 -9.08
C ILE A 59 -12.32 1.93 -10.61
N PHE A 60 -12.24 0.83 -11.35
CA PHE A 60 -12.18 0.82 -12.82
C PHE A 60 -13.54 1.12 -13.49
N GLU A 61 -14.63 0.97 -12.75
CA GLU A 61 -15.99 1.27 -13.23
C GLU A 61 -16.39 2.72 -12.92
N MET A 62 -15.47 3.51 -12.35
CA MET A 62 -15.74 4.86 -11.86
C MET A 62 -14.90 5.91 -12.58
N SER A 63 -15.54 7.01 -12.99
CA SER A 63 -14.81 8.22 -13.37
C SER A 63 -14.44 9.00 -12.12
N LEU A 64 -13.13 9.18 -11.87
CA LEU A 64 -12.60 10.02 -10.79
C LEU A 64 -12.12 11.38 -11.28
N THR A 65 -12.05 11.57 -12.60
CA THR A 65 -11.65 12.83 -13.23
C THR A 65 -12.87 13.73 -13.44
N ASN A 66 -12.67 15.04 -13.30
CA ASN A 66 -13.67 16.09 -13.58
C ASN A 66 -15.01 15.92 -12.85
N ILE A 67 -15.00 15.30 -11.66
CA ILE A 67 -16.17 15.21 -10.78
C ILE A 67 -15.96 16.07 -9.54
N ASP A 68 -17.05 16.54 -8.95
CA ASP A 68 -17.00 17.27 -7.68
C ASP A 68 -16.48 16.38 -6.54
N ASP A 69 -15.91 17.03 -5.52
CA ASP A 69 -15.25 16.34 -4.41
C ASP A 69 -16.19 15.39 -3.67
N LYS A 70 -17.47 15.74 -3.50
CA LYS A 70 -18.44 14.89 -2.78
C LYS A 70 -18.74 13.62 -3.55
N LYS A 71 -18.87 13.70 -4.87
CA LYS A 71 -19.04 12.53 -5.74
C LYS A 71 -17.78 11.67 -5.73
N LYS A 72 -16.61 12.31 -5.72
CA LYS A 72 -15.31 11.60 -5.66
C LYS A 72 -15.17 10.81 -4.37
N GLU A 73 -15.47 11.42 -3.23
CA GLU A 73 -15.43 10.77 -1.92
C GLU A 73 -16.39 9.57 -1.83
N LYS A 74 -17.62 9.73 -2.34
CA LYS A 74 -18.59 8.63 -2.41
C LYS A 74 -18.12 7.49 -3.31
N ASN A 75 -17.54 7.80 -4.47
CA ASN A 75 -16.98 6.79 -5.37
C ASN A 75 -15.81 6.05 -4.69
N LEU A 76 -14.90 6.78 -4.05
CA LEU A 76 -13.78 6.18 -3.31
C LEU A 76 -14.27 5.28 -2.18
N LEU A 77 -15.32 5.69 -1.44
CA LEU A 77 -15.94 4.86 -0.41
C LEU A 77 -16.46 3.53 -0.99
N ILE A 78 -17.19 3.57 -2.11
CA ILE A 78 -17.67 2.34 -2.77
C ILE A 78 -16.51 1.47 -3.26
N ALA A 79 -15.49 2.08 -3.89
CA ALA A 79 -14.34 1.35 -4.40
C ALA A 79 -13.55 0.68 -3.27
N THR A 80 -13.33 1.36 -2.14
CA THR A 80 -12.71 0.79 -0.94
C THR A 80 -13.54 -0.37 -0.40
N ASN A 81 -14.86 -0.18 -0.28
CA ASN A 81 -15.77 -1.19 0.26
C ASN A 81 -15.92 -2.42 -0.65
N ALA A 82 -15.42 -2.33 -1.89
CA ALA A 82 -15.36 -3.42 -2.86
C ALA A 82 -14.03 -4.20 -2.87
N LEU A 83 -13.03 -3.77 -2.09
CA LEU A 83 -11.73 -4.43 -2.04
C LEU A 83 -11.79 -5.81 -1.40
N GLN A 84 -10.73 -6.58 -1.63
CA GLN A 84 -10.57 -7.91 -1.05
C GLN A 84 -10.61 -7.85 0.47
N ARG A 85 -11.29 -8.83 1.07
CA ARG A 85 -11.36 -9.02 2.52
C ARG A 85 -10.49 -10.18 2.92
N ASN A 86 -9.90 -10.08 4.10
CA ASN A 86 -9.32 -11.23 4.78
C ASN A 86 -9.94 -11.37 6.17
N LYS A 87 -10.00 -12.60 6.69
CA LYS A 87 -10.54 -12.83 8.04
C LYS A 87 -9.63 -12.17 9.05
N ILE A 88 -10.24 -11.53 10.05
CA ILE A 88 -9.50 -11.02 11.20
C ILE A 88 -8.85 -12.21 11.95
N PRO A 89 -7.54 -12.16 12.24
CA PRO A 89 -6.87 -13.18 13.04
C PRO A 89 -7.56 -13.37 14.39
N ALA A 90 -7.59 -14.60 14.90
CA ALA A 90 -8.35 -14.93 16.11
C ALA A 90 -7.88 -14.12 17.33
N GLU A 91 -6.58 -13.85 17.40
CA GLU A 91 -5.92 -13.02 18.40
C GLU A 91 -6.40 -11.55 18.40
N MET A 92 -6.84 -11.02 17.25
CA MET A 92 -7.34 -9.65 17.13
C MET A 92 -8.84 -9.53 17.41
N LYS A 93 -9.56 -10.66 17.53
CA LYS A 93 -11.03 -10.65 17.65
C LYS A 93 -11.53 -9.91 18.89
N SER A 94 -10.88 -10.13 20.04
CA SER A 94 -11.26 -9.44 21.29
C SER A 94 -11.06 -7.93 21.18
N LEU A 95 -9.99 -7.49 20.53
CA LEU A 95 -9.72 -6.07 20.33
C LEU A 95 -10.71 -5.46 19.35
N MET A 96 -11.02 -6.16 18.24
CA MET A 96 -12.11 -5.76 17.34
C MET A 96 -13.44 -5.58 18.08
N ASP A 97 -13.82 -6.52 18.95
CA ASP A 97 -15.08 -6.41 19.67
C ASP A 97 -15.11 -5.20 20.62
N GLN A 98 -13.98 -4.80 21.20
CA GLN A 98 -13.86 -3.57 22.00
C GLN A 98 -14.06 -2.31 21.15
N HIS A 99 -13.44 -2.25 19.97
CA HIS A 99 -13.55 -1.12 19.05
C HIS A 99 -14.95 -1.00 18.44
N VAL A 100 -15.59 -2.13 18.13
CA VAL A 100 -17.00 -2.16 17.69
C VAL A 100 -17.91 -1.65 18.81
N GLU A 101 -17.72 -2.10 20.06
CA GLU A 101 -18.53 -1.64 21.19
C GLU A 101 -18.41 -0.14 21.42
N LEU A 102 -17.20 0.41 21.28
CA LEU A 102 -16.97 1.85 21.38
C LEU A 102 -17.83 2.63 20.37
N MET A 103 -17.89 2.14 19.13
CA MET A 103 -18.54 2.85 18.04
C MET A 103 -20.06 2.80 18.12
N ARG A 104 -20.62 1.87 18.91
CA ARG A 104 -22.04 1.89 19.31
C ARG A 104 -22.41 3.13 20.11
N SER A 105 -21.46 3.82 20.75
CA SER A 105 -21.74 5.06 21.48
C SER A 105 -22.19 6.21 20.58
N ILE A 106 -21.85 6.17 19.28
CA ILE A 106 -22.19 7.20 18.29
C ILE A 106 -23.71 7.36 18.12
N THR A 107 -24.49 6.30 18.37
CA THR A 107 -25.95 6.36 18.18
C THR A 107 -26.72 5.45 19.14
N LYS A 108 -27.85 5.96 19.66
CA LYS A 108 -28.77 5.17 20.49
C LYS A 108 -29.73 4.29 19.67
N ASN A 109 -29.83 4.52 18.35
CA ASN A 109 -30.74 3.76 17.49
C ASN A 109 -30.15 2.36 17.23
N VAL A 110 -30.91 1.32 17.56
CA VAL A 110 -30.50 -0.09 17.44
C VAL A 110 -30.12 -0.47 16.00
N LYS A 111 -30.94 -0.09 15.01
CA LYS A 111 -30.67 -0.41 13.59
C LYS A 111 -29.40 0.27 13.08
N HIS A 112 -29.17 1.52 13.50
CA HIS A 112 -27.95 2.24 13.12
C HIS A 112 -26.70 1.63 13.77
N ARG A 113 -26.82 1.12 15.01
CA ARG A 113 -25.72 0.38 15.66
C ARG A 113 -25.37 -0.89 14.90
N GLU A 114 -26.38 -1.71 14.57
CA GLU A 114 -26.18 -2.94 13.79
C GLU A 114 -25.48 -2.67 12.46
N PHE A 115 -25.91 -1.62 11.73
CA PHE A 115 -25.25 -1.21 10.49
C PHE A 115 -23.80 -0.78 10.70
N LEU A 116 -23.51 0.07 11.69
CA LEU A 116 -22.14 0.53 11.96
C LEU A 116 -21.23 -0.60 12.41
N ASP A 117 -21.75 -1.56 13.18
CA ASP A 117 -21.00 -2.75 13.61
C ASP A 117 -20.60 -3.60 12.40
N GLU A 118 -21.55 -3.89 11.50
CA GLU A 118 -21.29 -4.67 10.29
C GLU A 118 -20.30 -3.94 9.37
N PHE A 119 -20.53 -2.65 9.16
CA PHE A 119 -19.66 -1.80 8.34
C PHE A 119 -18.24 -1.77 8.91
N MET A 120 -18.09 -1.58 10.21
CA MET A 120 -16.79 -1.57 10.89
C MET A 120 -16.04 -2.88 10.73
N ARG A 121 -16.69 -4.03 10.99
CA ARG A 121 -16.06 -5.34 10.85
C ARG A 121 -15.60 -5.56 9.41
N LYS A 122 -16.44 -5.21 8.44
CA LYS A 122 -16.09 -5.27 7.02
C LYS A 122 -14.88 -4.39 6.69
N GLU A 123 -14.84 -3.16 7.18
CA GLU A 123 -13.71 -2.25 6.94
C GLU A 123 -12.41 -2.78 7.59
N MET A 124 -12.46 -3.38 8.78
CA MET A 124 -11.27 -4.01 9.35
C MET A 124 -10.72 -5.12 8.45
N GLU A 125 -11.60 -6.01 7.95
CA GLU A 125 -11.21 -7.09 7.03
C GLU A 125 -10.59 -6.58 5.74
N ILE A 126 -10.96 -5.36 5.30
CA ILE A 126 -10.36 -4.67 4.15
C ILE A 126 -9.02 -4.05 4.54
N VAL A 127 -8.96 -3.29 5.62
CA VAL A 127 -7.77 -2.55 6.09
C VAL A 127 -6.59 -3.51 6.29
N ILE A 128 -6.80 -4.69 6.88
CA ILE A 128 -5.70 -5.61 7.19
C ILE A 128 -4.93 -6.11 5.96
N THR A 129 -5.56 -6.13 4.79
CA THR A 129 -4.96 -6.71 3.57
C THR A 129 -4.71 -5.69 2.46
N ASN A 130 -5.27 -4.47 2.54
CA ASN A 130 -5.17 -3.45 1.48
C ASN A 130 -4.44 -2.17 1.92
N THR A 131 -3.82 -2.17 3.11
CA THR A 131 -3.12 -0.99 3.62
C THR A 131 -1.73 -0.86 3.01
N PHE A 132 -1.41 0.35 2.55
CA PHE A 132 -0.09 0.73 2.06
C PHE A 132 0.54 1.73 3.04
N GLY A 133 1.72 1.38 3.56
CA GLY A 133 2.58 2.30 4.28
C GLY A 133 3.17 3.36 3.34
N LEU A 134 3.20 4.59 3.81
CA LEU A 134 3.84 5.76 3.20
C LEU A 134 5.19 5.97 3.89
N THR A 135 6.26 5.82 3.11
CA THR A 135 7.63 5.80 3.61
C THR A 135 8.39 7.02 3.12
N SER A 136 9.09 7.71 4.02
CA SER A 136 10.00 8.77 3.62
C SER A 136 11.24 8.19 2.92
N PRO A 137 12.00 9.01 2.19
CA PRO A 137 13.18 8.56 1.44
C PRO A 137 14.30 7.89 2.26
N ASN A 138 14.28 8.06 3.58
CA ASN A 138 15.20 7.40 4.51
C ASN A 138 14.66 6.04 5.04
N GLY A 139 13.54 5.56 4.51
CA GLY A 139 12.92 4.29 4.87
C GLY A 139 11.95 4.34 6.06
N ASN A 140 11.77 5.50 6.70
CA ASN A 140 10.85 5.61 7.84
C ASN A 140 9.40 5.72 7.36
N GLU A 141 8.50 4.92 7.92
CA GLU A 141 7.06 5.07 7.69
C GLU A 141 6.53 6.31 8.44
N PHE A 142 5.82 7.20 7.75
CA PHE A 142 5.21 8.41 8.34
C PHE A 142 3.69 8.42 8.26
N GLY A 143 3.08 7.44 7.61
CA GLY A 143 1.65 7.29 7.51
C GLY A 143 1.26 6.03 6.74
N ALA A 144 -0.04 5.76 6.66
CA ALA A 144 -0.57 4.65 5.88
C ALA A 144 -1.92 5.04 5.27
N GLY A 145 -2.33 4.33 4.22
CA GLY A 145 -3.60 4.58 3.56
C GLY A 145 -4.11 3.40 2.75
N ILE A 146 -5.40 3.43 2.44
CA ILE A 146 -6.01 2.54 1.46
C ILE A 146 -6.04 3.28 0.12
N PHE A 147 -5.50 2.63 -0.90
CA PHE A 147 -5.45 3.15 -2.26
C PHE A 147 -6.18 2.14 -3.15
N PRO A 148 -7.48 2.34 -3.47
CA PRO A 148 -8.27 1.34 -4.18
C PRO A 148 -7.67 0.89 -5.49
N LEU A 149 -7.08 1.81 -6.27
CA LEU A 149 -6.36 1.46 -7.51
C LEU A 149 -5.11 0.61 -7.25
N SER A 150 -4.29 1.01 -6.28
CA SER A 150 -3.07 0.28 -5.93
C SER A 150 -3.33 -1.11 -5.34
N SER A 151 -4.48 -1.31 -4.70
CA SER A 151 -4.86 -2.57 -4.06
C SER A 151 -5.11 -3.70 -5.06
N PHE A 152 -5.18 -3.41 -6.36
CA PHE A 152 -5.28 -4.42 -7.43
C PHE A 152 -3.94 -4.98 -7.88
N PHE A 153 -2.80 -4.40 -7.48
CA PHE A 153 -1.51 -5.02 -7.75
C PHE A 153 -1.38 -6.31 -6.94
N ASN A 154 -1.17 -7.42 -7.64
CA ASN A 154 -0.85 -8.68 -6.99
C ASN A 154 0.61 -8.73 -6.54
N HIS A 155 0.89 -9.68 -5.67
CA HIS A 155 2.22 -9.90 -5.13
C HIS A 155 3.12 -10.74 -6.06
N SER A 156 4.37 -10.34 -6.19
CA SER A 156 5.48 -11.22 -6.57
C SER A 156 6.68 -10.94 -5.68
N CYS A 157 7.40 -11.99 -5.24
CA CYS A 157 8.69 -11.82 -4.56
C CYS A 157 9.79 -11.31 -5.51
N SER A 158 9.56 -11.38 -6.82
CA SER A 158 10.37 -10.77 -7.89
C SER A 158 9.45 -9.86 -8.71
N PRO A 159 9.14 -8.64 -8.24
CA PRO A 159 8.21 -7.75 -8.92
C PRO A 159 8.77 -7.20 -10.23
N ASN A 160 7.89 -6.81 -11.15
CA ASN A 160 8.23 -6.05 -12.37
C ASN A 160 7.84 -4.55 -12.24
N VAL A 161 7.22 -4.18 -11.12
CA VAL A 161 6.91 -2.79 -10.74
C VAL A 161 7.45 -2.52 -9.33
N MET A 162 8.19 -1.44 -9.18
CA MET A 162 8.59 -0.88 -7.88
C MET A 162 7.63 0.23 -7.46
N ARG A 163 7.50 0.42 -6.15
CA ARG A 163 6.64 1.44 -5.53
C ARG A 163 7.51 2.40 -4.74
N ILE A 164 7.37 3.70 -4.99
CA ILE A 164 7.94 4.76 -4.14
C ILE A 164 6.82 5.65 -3.59
N THR A 165 7.14 6.39 -2.54
CA THR A 165 6.25 7.41 -1.98
C THR A 165 6.76 8.78 -2.37
N VAL A 166 5.90 9.62 -2.95
CA VAL A 166 6.19 11.03 -3.22
C VAL A 166 5.13 11.85 -2.50
N GLU A 167 5.55 12.58 -1.46
CA GLU A 167 4.62 13.26 -0.54
C GLU A 167 3.56 12.27 -0.01
N ASN A 168 2.28 12.48 -0.32
CA ASN A 168 1.18 11.60 0.07
C ASN A 168 0.67 10.69 -1.07
N LYS A 169 1.47 10.51 -2.13
CA LYS A 169 1.11 9.72 -3.31
C LYS A 169 1.97 8.47 -3.42
N LEU A 170 1.36 7.39 -3.86
CA LEU A 170 2.06 6.20 -4.32
C LEU A 170 2.38 6.36 -5.81
N VAL A 171 3.66 6.18 -6.16
CA VAL A 171 4.12 6.17 -7.55
C VAL A 171 4.64 4.78 -7.87
N PHE A 172 4.15 4.21 -8.96
CA PHE A 172 4.52 2.88 -9.44
C PHE A 172 5.38 3.03 -10.70
N ILE A 173 6.58 2.44 -10.68
CA ILE A 173 7.56 2.54 -11.74
C ILE A 173 7.93 1.14 -12.21
N VAL A 174 7.93 0.94 -13.52
CA VAL A 174 8.40 -0.31 -14.14
C VAL A 174 9.87 -0.55 -13.76
N SER A 175 10.16 -1.69 -13.16
CA SER A 175 11.50 -2.07 -12.69
C SER A 175 12.22 -3.05 -13.62
N ARG A 176 11.49 -3.75 -14.48
CA ARG A 176 11.98 -4.72 -15.48
C ARG A 176 11.12 -4.65 -16.75
N PRO A 177 11.58 -5.13 -17.91
CA PRO A 177 10.74 -5.27 -19.09
C PRO A 177 9.44 -6.01 -18.77
N ILE A 178 8.33 -5.56 -19.38
CA ILE A 178 7.00 -6.12 -19.22
C ILE A 178 6.49 -6.44 -20.62
N GLU A 179 6.11 -7.69 -20.85
CA GLU A 179 5.53 -8.13 -22.11
C GLU A 179 4.05 -7.72 -22.22
N GLU A 180 3.53 -7.70 -23.44
CA GLU A 180 2.11 -7.40 -23.65
C GLU A 180 1.23 -8.40 -22.90
N ASN A 181 0.23 -7.91 -22.17
CA ASN A 181 -0.67 -8.69 -21.31
C ASN A 181 0.00 -9.36 -20.10
N GLU A 182 1.28 -9.08 -19.83
CA GLU A 182 1.91 -9.50 -18.58
C GLU A 182 1.31 -8.74 -17.40
N GLN A 183 1.05 -9.46 -16.32
CA GLN A 183 0.53 -8.87 -15.09
C GLN A 183 1.58 -8.00 -14.41
N LEU A 184 1.13 -6.85 -13.90
CA LEU A 184 1.96 -5.99 -13.07
C LEU A 184 1.96 -6.50 -11.62
N PHE A 185 3.15 -6.72 -11.08
CA PHE A 185 3.35 -7.19 -9.72
C PHE A 185 4.16 -6.20 -8.92
N VAL A 186 3.76 -6.03 -7.66
CA VAL A 186 4.52 -5.32 -6.63
C VAL A 186 4.97 -6.31 -5.56
N CYS A 187 5.98 -5.94 -4.78
CA CYS A 187 6.30 -6.68 -3.56
C CYS A 187 5.49 -6.10 -2.39
N TYR A 188 4.82 -6.95 -1.63
CA TYR A 188 4.00 -6.50 -0.48
C TYR A 188 4.85 -6.24 0.75
N ARG A 189 5.93 -7.00 0.89
CA ARG A 189 6.79 -7.05 2.07
C ARG A 189 8.24 -7.25 1.58
N ASN A 190 8.75 -8.45 1.75
CA ASN A 190 10.12 -8.80 1.43
C ASN A 190 10.25 -9.46 0.05
N ASP A 191 11.20 -8.99 -0.75
CA ASP A 191 11.55 -9.60 -2.03
C ASP A 191 12.59 -10.72 -1.86
N PHE A 192 12.90 -11.41 -2.96
CA PHE A 192 13.85 -12.53 -2.94
C PHE A 192 15.31 -12.10 -2.72
N MET A 193 15.65 -10.84 -2.96
CA MET A 193 17.03 -10.36 -2.87
C MET A 193 17.52 -10.30 -1.42
N GLU A 194 16.62 -10.16 -0.46
CA GLU A 194 16.96 -9.94 0.96
C GLU A 194 16.46 -11.04 1.91
N THR A 195 15.39 -11.76 1.56
CA THR A 195 14.72 -12.70 2.48
C THR A 195 14.55 -14.06 1.83
N SER A 196 14.72 -15.16 2.58
CA SER A 196 14.61 -16.53 2.05
C SER A 196 13.20 -16.91 1.59
N THR A 197 13.10 -17.90 0.70
CA THR A 197 11.82 -18.36 0.15
C THR A 197 10.86 -18.85 1.23
N GLU A 198 11.37 -19.56 2.24
CA GLU A 198 10.57 -20.06 3.36
C GLU A 198 9.99 -18.92 4.18
N SER A 199 10.81 -17.91 4.50
CA SER A 199 10.39 -16.76 5.29
C SER A 199 9.36 -15.91 4.55
N ARG A 200 9.58 -15.63 3.25
CA ARG A 200 8.61 -14.90 2.42
C ARG A 200 7.27 -15.63 2.35
N LYS A 201 7.26 -16.95 2.08
CA LYS A 201 6.02 -17.74 2.03
C LYS A 201 5.31 -17.78 3.38
N ALA A 202 6.04 -17.92 4.48
CA ALA A 202 5.47 -17.90 5.83
C ALA A 202 4.80 -16.55 6.14
N GLU A 203 5.46 -15.43 5.83
CA GLU A 203 4.89 -14.10 6.05
C GLU A 203 3.62 -13.87 5.22
N LEU A 204 3.61 -14.28 3.95
CA LEU A 204 2.46 -14.11 3.06
C LEU A 204 1.26 -14.97 3.49
N ARG A 205 1.48 -16.21 3.93
CA ARG A 205 0.41 -17.04 4.51
C ARG A 205 -0.21 -16.39 5.73
N THR A 206 0.62 -15.91 6.65
CA THR A 206 0.15 -15.30 7.90
C THR A 206 -0.63 -14.01 7.65
N LYS A 207 -0.16 -13.14 6.74
CA LYS A 207 -0.76 -11.81 6.56
C LYS A 207 -1.84 -11.74 5.48
N TYR A 208 -1.62 -12.44 4.37
CA TYR A 208 -2.45 -12.34 3.17
C TYR A 208 -3.17 -13.64 2.82
N ASN A 209 -2.97 -14.71 3.61
CA ASN A 209 -3.66 -15.99 3.47
C ASN A 209 -3.53 -16.62 2.06
N PHE A 210 -2.33 -16.54 1.47
CA PHE A 210 -2.03 -17.22 0.21
C PHE A 210 -0.60 -17.77 0.16
N ASP A 211 -0.40 -18.74 -0.73
CA ASP A 211 0.89 -19.31 -1.08
C ASP A 211 1.47 -18.64 -2.33
N CYS A 212 2.62 -17.99 -2.21
CA CYS A 212 3.25 -17.35 -3.37
C CYS A 212 3.86 -18.38 -4.33
N VAL A 213 3.43 -18.30 -5.59
CA VAL A 213 3.88 -19.14 -6.70
C VAL A 213 4.59 -18.33 -7.79
N CYS A 214 5.18 -17.17 -7.44
CA CYS A 214 5.97 -16.41 -8.41
C CYS A 214 7.27 -17.14 -8.81
N GLU A 215 7.90 -16.72 -9.91
CA GLU A 215 9.17 -17.27 -10.43
C GLU A 215 10.23 -17.46 -9.33
N ALA A 216 10.42 -16.47 -8.46
CA ALA A 216 11.42 -16.53 -7.40
C ALA A 216 11.11 -17.58 -6.33
N CYS A 217 9.84 -17.89 -6.12
CA CYS A 217 9.37 -18.87 -5.15
C CYS A 217 9.28 -20.30 -5.71
N ILE A 218 9.15 -20.45 -7.03
CA ILE A 218 9.16 -21.73 -7.74
C ILE A 218 10.60 -22.18 -7.96
N GLU A 219 11.42 -21.30 -8.55
CA GLU A 219 12.81 -21.59 -8.92
C GLU A 219 13.80 -21.40 -7.75
N ASN A 220 13.29 -21.03 -6.57
CA ASN A 220 14.06 -20.77 -5.36
C ASN A 220 15.25 -19.83 -5.61
N PHE A 221 14.97 -18.61 -6.08
CA PHE A 221 16.02 -17.64 -6.40
C PHE A 221 16.94 -17.39 -5.20
N PRO A 222 18.27 -17.30 -5.42
CA PRO A 222 19.25 -17.01 -4.37
C PRO A 222 19.10 -15.57 -3.86
N LEU A 223 19.53 -15.34 -2.62
CA LEU A 223 19.67 -13.99 -2.08
C LEU A 223 20.72 -13.22 -2.89
N LEU A 224 20.61 -11.89 -2.95
CA LEU A 224 21.54 -11.07 -3.73
C LEU A 224 23.01 -11.29 -3.33
N ILE A 225 23.27 -11.48 -2.03
CA ILE A 225 24.61 -11.73 -1.49
C ILE A 225 25.24 -13.04 -2.01
N ASP A 226 24.41 -13.99 -2.44
CA ASP A 226 24.84 -15.30 -2.93
C ASP A 226 24.99 -15.33 -4.47
N ILE A 227 24.54 -14.29 -5.17
CA ILE A 227 24.68 -14.18 -6.63
C ILE A 227 26.08 -13.67 -6.97
N LYS A 228 26.86 -14.46 -7.69
CA LYS A 228 28.20 -14.06 -8.15
C LYS A 228 28.10 -13.03 -9.28
N SER A 229 28.78 -11.90 -9.12
CA SER A 229 28.99 -10.93 -10.20
C SER A 229 29.77 -11.58 -11.34
N THR A 230 29.33 -11.35 -12.57
CA THR A 230 30.00 -11.82 -13.79
C THR A 230 30.89 -10.75 -14.43
N SER A 231 30.70 -9.49 -14.02
CA SER A 231 31.44 -8.34 -14.52
C SER A 231 32.73 -8.09 -13.71
N LEU A 232 33.87 -8.11 -14.40
CA LEU A 232 35.17 -7.61 -13.89
C LEU A 232 35.17 -6.09 -13.70
N ASN A 233 34.28 -5.38 -14.38
CA ASN A 233 34.00 -3.98 -14.13
C ASN A 233 33.13 -3.90 -12.88
N LYS A 234 33.75 -3.66 -11.73
CA LYS A 234 33.07 -3.28 -10.50
C LYS A 234 32.05 -2.18 -10.84
N ILE A 235 30.76 -2.53 -10.92
CA ILE A 235 29.72 -1.56 -10.55
C ILE A 235 30.08 -1.28 -9.10
N SER A 236 30.70 -0.13 -8.85
CA SER A 236 31.41 0.13 -7.60
C SER A 236 30.52 -0.28 -6.43
N PRO A 237 30.92 -1.29 -5.64
CA PRO A 237 30.20 -1.63 -4.43
C PRO A 237 30.25 -0.37 -3.57
N GLU A 238 29.10 0.08 -3.11
CA GLU A 238 29.00 1.16 -2.12
C GLU A 238 29.74 2.44 -2.51
N LYS A 239 29.11 3.29 -3.32
CA LYS A 239 29.19 4.72 -2.99
C LYS A 239 28.18 4.98 -1.89
N THR A 240 28.53 4.51 -0.70
CA THR A 240 27.90 4.81 0.58
C THR A 240 27.86 6.33 0.77
N SER A 241 26.64 6.85 0.82
CA SER A 241 26.19 7.98 1.65
C SER A 241 26.90 9.35 1.60
N THR A 242 27.87 9.61 0.72
CA THR A 242 28.63 10.88 0.74
C THR A 242 28.93 11.57 -0.59
N GLN A 243 28.61 10.99 -1.75
CA GLN A 243 28.51 11.83 -2.96
C GLN A 243 27.18 12.57 -2.89
N GLN A 244 27.23 13.90 -2.78
CA GLN A 244 26.10 14.76 -3.11
C GLN A 244 25.69 14.42 -4.55
N PHE A 245 24.69 13.55 -4.69
CA PHE A 245 24.00 13.41 -5.96
C PHE A 245 23.50 14.81 -6.32
N THR A 246 23.70 15.21 -7.56
CA THR A 246 22.87 16.26 -8.13
C THR A 246 21.68 15.57 -8.81
N GLU A 247 20.56 16.28 -8.93
CA GLU A 247 19.39 15.81 -9.66
C GLU A 247 19.76 15.29 -11.07
N GLN A 248 20.66 16.00 -11.76
CA GLN A 248 21.13 15.66 -13.09
C GLN A 248 21.87 14.32 -13.12
N ILE A 249 22.76 14.07 -12.15
CA ILE A 249 23.51 12.81 -12.06
C ILE A 249 22.54 11.65 -11.77
N ALA A 250 21.62 11.83 -10.82
CA ALA A 250 20.66 10.79 -10.47
C ALA A 250 19.75 10.40 -11.65
N LYS A 251 19.25 11.39 -12.41
CA LYS A 251 18.47 11.16 -13.63
C LYS A 251 19.27 10.44 -14.72
N ALA A 252 20.51 10.86 -14.95
CA ALA A 252 21.38 10.24 -15.97
C ALA A 252 21.75 8.79 -15.61
N GLU A 253 22.06 8.53 -14.33
CA GLU A 253 22.36 7.20 -13.84
C GLU A 253 21.14 6.29 -13.92
N PHE A 254 19.97 6.75 -13.46
CA PHE A 254 18.72 5.99 -13.55
C PHE A 254 18.42 5.58 -14.99
N LYS A 255 18.56 6.51 -15.95
CA LYS A 255 18.36 6.22 -17.37
C LYS A 255 19.34 5.14 -17.87
N THR A 256 20.62 5.27 -17.54
CA THR A 256 21.67 4.32 -17.94
C THR A 256 21.39 2.93 -17.37
N ASN A 257 20.97 2.86 -16.10
CA ASN A 257 20.61 1.62 -15.44
C ASN A 257 19.39 0.96 -16.11
N CYS A 258 18.37 1.73 -16.46
CA CYS A 258 17.20 1.22 -17.19
C CYS A 258 17.58 0.62 -18.55
N GLU A 259 18.45 1.27 -19.31
CA GLU A 259 18.96 0.75 -20.59
C GLU A 259 19.71 -0.58 -20.39
N PHE A 260 20.53 -0.68 -19.33
CA PHE A 260 21.22 -1.92 -18.99
C PHE A 260 20.25 -3.03 -18.58
N ILE A 261 19.28 -2.74 -17.69
CA ILE A 261 18.29 -3.71 -17.23
C ILE A 261 17.52 -4.25 -18.44
N ASN A 262 16.98 -3.37 -19.29
CA ASN A 262 16.23 -3.76 -20.48
C ASN A 262 17.00 -4.70 -21.40
N LYS A 263 18.31 -4.50 -21.57
CA LYS A 263 19.16 -5.34 -22.42
C LYS A 263 19.49 -6.70 -21.79
N ASN A 264 19.54 -6.78 -20.46
CA ASN A 264 20.13 -7.92 -19.74
C ASN A 264 19.13 -8.72 -18.88
N SER A 265 17.83 -8.37 -18.89
CA SER A 265 16.80 -9.07 -18.11
C SER A 265 16.50 -10.52 -18.54
N LYS A 266 16.98 -10.97 -19.71
CA LYS A 266 16.72 -12.34 -20.21
C LYS A 266 17.26 -13.45 -19.30
N ASN A 267 18.36 -13.20 -18.60
CA ASN A 267 19.00 -14.15 -17.68
C ASN A 267 18.80 -13.73 -16.22
N PHE A 268 17.61 -13.22 -15.90
CA PHE A 268 17.26 -12.85 -14.54
C PHE A 268 16.96 -14.11 -13.69
N PRO A 269 17.36 -14.17 -12.41
CA PRO A 269 18.12 -13.16 -11.66
C PRO A 269 19.62 -13.26 -11.94
N ASN A 270 20.27 -12.11 -12.11
CA ASN A 270 21.73 -12.00 -12.11
C ASN A 270 22.14 -10.78 -11.28
N TYR A 271 23.38 -10.80 -10.77
CA TYR A 271 23.85 -9.83 -9.79
C TYR A 271 23.72 -8.40 -10.33
N GLU A 272 24.16 -8.16 -11.56
CA GLU A 272 24.16 -6.83 -12.16
C GLU A 272 22.76 -6.25 -12.31
N VAL A 273 21.80 -7.01 -12.84
CA VAL A 273 20.41 -6.55 -12.98
C VAL A 273 19.77 -6.34 -11.61
N CYS A 274 19.90 -7.29 -10.69
CA CYS A 274 19.35 -7.16 -9.34
C CYS A 274 19.92 -5.94 -8.60
N ASN A 275 21.24 -5.76 -8.63
CA ASN A 275 21.91 -4.64 -8.00
C ASN A 275 21.47 -3.30 -8.60
N LEU A 276 21.31 -3.21 -9.93
CA LEU A 276 20.84 -2.00 -10.59
C LEU A 276 19.36 -1.69 -10.30
N ILE A 277 18.51 -2.70 -10.11
CA ILE A 277 17.11 -2.49 -9.67
C ILE A 277 17.11 -1.84 -8.27
N LYS A 278 17.88 -2.38 -7.32
CA LYS A 278 18.01 -1.78 -5.98
C LYS A 278 18.59 -0.37 -6.04
N ARG A 279 19.60 -0.17 -6.88
CA ARG A 279 20.20 1.15 -7.12
C ARG A 279 19.17 2.15 -7.66
N ASN A 280 18.36 1.73 -8.63
CA ASN A 280 17.31 2.56 -9.21
C ASN A 280 16.24 2.96 -8.20
N GLN A 281 15.87 2.06 -7.29
CA GLN A 281 14.97 2.40 -6.19
C GLN A 281 15.55 3.53 -5.33
N SER A 282 16.81 3.43 -4.89
CA SER A 282 17.44 4.49 -4.10
C SER A 282 17.59 5.81 -4.86
N LEU A 283 17.86 5.76 -6.17
CA LEU A 283 17.91 6.96 -7.02
C LEU A 283 16.54 7.64 -7.11
N LEU A 284 15.46 6.87 -7.25
CA LEU A 284 14.09 7.39 -7.30
C LEU A 284 13.64 7.97 -5.96
N GLU A 285 13.95 7.32 -4.84
CA GLU A 285 13.68 7.83 -3.50
C GLU A 285 14.43 9.15 -3.25
N TYR A 286 15.69 9.25 -3.68
CA TYR A 286 16.45 10.49 -3.64
C TYR A 286 15.79 11.59 -4.49
N LEU A 287 15.41 11.27 -5.73
CA LEU A 287 14.72 12.22 -6.62
C LEU A 287 13.39 12.69 -6.03
N ALA A 288 12.61 11.79 -5.43
CA ALA A 288 11.37 12.12 -4.74
C ALA A 288 11.59 13.12 -3.59
N ASN A 289 12.71 13.00 -2.86
CA ASN A 289 13.03 13.87 -1.73
C ASN A 289 13.35 15.32 -2.14
N ILE A 290 14.15 15.48 -3.20
CA ILE A 290 14.59 16.81 -3.65
C ILE A 290 13.54 17.52 -4.51
N SER A 291 12.52 16.79 -4.95
CA SER A 291 11.51 17.26 -5.92
C SER A 291 10.25 17.81 -5.25
N SER A 292 10.32 18.48 -4.10
CA SER A 292 9.20 19.24 -3.50
C SER A 292 8.70 20.41 -4.39
N SER A 293 8.96 20.37 -5.70
CA SER A 293 8.72 21.38 -6.72
C SER A 293 8.30 20.83 -8.10
N PHE A 294 8.12 19.50 -8.29
CA PHE A 294 7.66 18.96 -9.58
C PHE A 294 6.21 18.46 -9.56
N SER A 295 5.44 18.93 -10.54
CA SER A 295 4.24 18.24 -11.01
C SER A 295 4.70 17.09 -11.91
N TRP A 296 4.41 15.86 -11.48
CA TRP A 296 4.56 14.64 -12.28
C TRP A 296 3.43 14.50 -13.29
#